data_AF-A0A8X6J155-F1
#
_entry.id   AF-A0A8X6J155-F1
#
_cell.length_a   1.000
_cell.length_b   1.000
_cell.length_c   1.000
_cell.angle_alpha   90.00
_cell.angle_beta   90.00
_cell.angle_gamma   90.00
#
_symmetry.space_group_name_H-M   'P 1'
#
loop_
_entity.id
_entity.type
_entity.pdbx_description
1 polymer ?
#
loop_
_entity_poly.entity_id
_entity_poly.type
_entity_poly.pdbx_seq_one_letter_code
_entity_poly.pdbx_strand_id
1 'polypeptide(L)'
;MDKKLNTKDIGTLKYTDLFPLGKKDSEDVTRAFLHEVFEILMDFVTKSNDRSAKILDFHQPNQLKEILDLEIPDEPLNLDQLLVDCKDTLKYQIKTGMELTIN
;
A
#
# COMPACT_ATOMS: atom_id res chain seq x y z
N MET A 1 -15.47 17.83 17.45
CA MET A 1 -16.28 17.15 16.42
C MET A 1 -15.31 16.74 15.35
N ASP A 2 -14.76 15.53 15.48
CA ASP A 2 -13.73 15.03 14.57
C ASP A 2 -14.38 14.79 13.22
N LYS A 3 -14.02 15.63 12.24
CA LYS A 3 -14.44 15.45 10.86
C LYS A 3 -13.68 14.23 10.36
N LYS A 4 -14.31 13.06 10.45
CA LYS A 4 -13.78 11.82 9.87
C LYS A 4 -13.66 12.05 8.36
N LEU A 5 -12.45 12.41 7.90
CA LEU A 5 -12.15 12.54 6.47
C LEU A 5 -12.48 11.20 5.81
N ASN A 6 -13.26 11.27 4.72
CA ASN A 6 -13.61 10.07 3.97
C ASN A 6 -12.36 9.55 3.26
N THR A 7 -12.16 8.23 3.21
CA THR A 7 -10.97 7.61 2.61
C THR A 7 -10.83 7.93 1.12
N LYS A 8 -11.94 8.16 0.42
CA LYS A 8 -11.94 8.65 -0.98
C LYS A 8 -11.43 10.10 -1.13
N ASP A 9 -11.50 10.92 -0.08
CA ASP A 9 -11.10 12.32 -0.16
C ASP A 9 -9.57 12.46 -0.08
N ILE A 10 -8.90 11.62 0.70
CA ILE A 10 -7.42 11.63 0.83
C ILE A 10 -6.72 11.11 -0.43
N GLY A 11 -7.40 10.25 -1.20
CA GLY A 11 -6.84 9.61 -2.38
C GLY A 11 -6.40 10.55 -3.49
N THR A 12 -7.07 11.71 -3.58
CA THR A 12 -6.76 12.76 -4.58
C THR A 12 -5.64 13.71 -4.16
N LEU A 13 -5.18 13.62 -2.90
CA LEU A 13 -4.13 14.46 -2.35
C LEU A 13 -2.75 13.96 -2.79
N LYS A 14 -1.71 14.78 -2.53
CA LYS A 14 -0.32 14.46 -2.84
C LYS A 14 0.55 14.49 -1.59
N TYR A 15 1.83 14.12 -1.74
CA TYR A 15 2.80 14.18 -0.64
C TYR A 15 2.94 15.57 -0.02
N THR A 16 2.63 16.64 -0.78
CA THR A 16 2.66 18.03 -0.30
C THR A 16 1.57 18.36 0.71
N ASP A 17 0.52 17.54 0.80
CA ASP A 17 -0.58 17.71 1.75
C ASP A 17 -0.33 16.98 3.07
N LEU A 18 0.68 16.11 3.11
CA LEU A 18 1.13 15.39 4.30
C LEU A 18 2.09 16.23 5.14
N PHE A 19 2.31 15.83 6.38
CA PHE A 19 3.36 16.42 7.21
C PHE A 19 4.76 16.16 6.64
N PRO A 20 5.70 17.13 6.78
CA PRO A 20 5.55 18.44 7.42
C PRO A 20 5.10 19.56 6.45
N LEU A 21 4.80 19.24 5.20
CA LEU A 21 4.59 20.23 4.12
C LEU A 21 3.18 20.83 4.10
N GLY A 22 2.18 20.03 4.45
CA GLY A 22 0.78 20.45 4.42
C GLY A 22 0.43 21.45 5.52
N LYS A 23 -0.57 22.31 5.26
CA LYS A 23 -0.90 23.45 6.11
C LYS A 23 -1.86 23.11 7.26
N LYS A 24 -3.16 23.26 7.03
CA LYS A 24 -4.16 23.40 8.11
C LYS A 24 -4.76 22.07 8.58
N ASP A 25 -4.83 21.09 7.69
CA ASP A 25 -5.46 19.77 7.94
C ASP A 25 -4.45 18.62 7.75
N SER A 26 -3.15 18.94 7.68
CA SER A 26 -2.09 17.97 7.35
C SER A 26 -1.93 16.88 8.40
N GLU A 27 -2.24 17.15 9.68
CA GLU A 27 -2.27 16.12 10.71
C GLU A 27 -3.31 15.05 10.41
N ASP A 28 -4.55 15.46 10.18
CA ASP A 28 -5.66 14.54 9.97
C ASP A 28 -5.48 13.76 8.67
N VAL A 29 -5.01 14.42 7.61
CA VAL A 29 -4.67 13.77 6.32
C VAL A 29 -3.55 12.75 6.51
N THR A 30 -2.47 13.12 7.22
CA THR A 30 -1.35 12.20 7.45
C THR A 30 -1.79 10.99 8.27
N ARG A 31 -2.59 11.22 9.32
CA ARG A 31 -3.14 10.16 10.16
C ARG A 31 -4.04 9.22 9.35
N ALA A 32 -4.91 9.76 8.51
CA ALA A 32 -5.79 8.97 7.66
C ALA A 32 -5.01 8.15 6.62
N PHE A 33 -4.02 8.75 5.96
CA PHE A 33 -3.15 8.04 5.02
C PHE A 33 -2.39 6.89 5.68
N LEU A 34 -1.78 7.12 6.84
CA LEU A 34 -1.07 6.08 7.59
C LEU A 34 -2.01 4.97 8.07
N HIS A 35 -3.26 5.31 8.41
CA HIS A 35 -4.27 4.32 8.76
C HIS A 35 -4.58 3.38 7.57
N GLU A 36 -4.75 3.92 6.36
CA GLU A 36 -4.97 3.09 5.16
C GLU A 36 -3.77 2.17 4.87
N VAL A 37 -2.54 2.68 5.01
CA VAL A 37 -1.33 1.85 4.89
C VAL A 37 -1.34 0.73 5.93
N PHE A 38 -1.73 1.03 7.17
CA PHE A 38 -1.82 0.04 8.24
C PHE A 38 -2.88 -1.03 7.96
N GLU A 39 -4.05 -0.66 7.43
CA GLU A 39 -5.09 -1.62 7.03
C GLU A 39 -4.58 -2.58 5.93
N ILE A 40 -3.84 -2.07 4.93
CA ILE A 40 -3.20 -2.88 3.89
C ILE A 40 -2.20 -3.88 4.52
N LEU A 41 -1.37 -3.41 5.46
CA LEU A 41 -0.42 -4.28 6.16
C LEU A 41 -1.13 -5.33 7.01
N MET A 42 -2.20 -4.97 7.71
CA MET A 42 -2.97 -5.88 8.55
C MET A 42 -3.68 -6.96 7.73
N ASP A 43 -4.24 -6.60 6.58
CA ASP A 43 -4.81 -7.54 5.62
C ASP A 43 -3.74 -8.52 5.11
N PHE A 44 -2.55 -8.02 4.78
CA PHE A 44 -1.41 -8.85 4.38
C PHE A 44 -0.96 -9.81 5.49
N VAL A 45 -0.82 -9.34 6.73
CA VAL A 45 -0.45 -10.18 7.89
C VAL A 45 -1.50 -11.27 8.10
N THR A 46 -2.78 -10.92 8.06
CA THR A 46 -3.88 -11.88 8.21
C THR A 46 -3.82 -12.97 7.14
N LYS A 47 -3.67 -12.58 5.86
CA LYS A 47 -3.55 -13.50 4.72
C LYS A 47 -2.27 -14.33 4.72
N SER A 48 -1.20 -13.82 5.32
CA SER A 48 0.07 -14.55 5.42
C SER A 48 0.04 -15.62 6.52
N ASN A 49 -0.86 -15.49 7.49
CA ASN A 49 -1.11 -16.50 8.51
C ASN A 49 -2.13 -17.56 8.08
N ASP A 50 -2.80 -17.39 6.94
CA ASP A 50 -3.67 -18.40 6.34
C ASP A 50 -2.85 -19.46 5.60
N ARG A 51 -2.80 -20.68 6.15
CA ARG A 51 -2.07 -21.83 5.58
C ARG A 51 -2.61 -22.31 4.23
N SER A 52 -3.82 -21.90 3.84
CA SER A 52 -4.40 -22.21 2.52
C SER A 52 -3.95 -21.22 1.43
N ALA A 53 -3.34 -20.09 1.81
CA ALA A 53 -2.90 -19.09 0.88
C ALA A 53 -1.63 -19.54 0.13
N LYS A 54 -1.53 -19.20 -1.15
CA LYS A 54 -0.32 -19.45 -1.93
C LYS A 54 0.89 -18.74 -1.29
N ILE A 55 2.02 -19.44 -1.27
CA ILE A 55 3.34 -18.93 -0.82
C ILE A 55 3.82 -17.81 -1.72
N LEU A 56 3.63 -18.00 -3.02
CA LEU A 56 4.03 -17.10 -4.08
C LEU A 56 3.07 -17.29 -5.25
N ASP A 57 2.60 -16.18 -5.82
CA ASP A 57 1.98 -16.20 -7.15
C ASP A 57 3.08 -15.85 -8.16
N PHE A 58 3.67 -16.89 -8.75
CA PHE A 58 4.86 -16.74 -9.58
C PHE A 58 4.52 -16.09 -10.92
N HIS A 59 5.27 -15.05 -11.26
CA HIS A 59 5.17 -14.32 -12.51
C HIS A 59 6.58 -14.14 -13.10
N GLN A 60 6.70 -14.19 -14.43
CA GLN A 60 7.96 -13.91 -15.11
C GLN A 60 8.34 -12.43 -14.93
N PRO A 61 9.64 -12.06 -14.96
CA PRO A 61 10.07 -10.67 -14.76
C PRO A 61 9.38 -9.65 -15.67
N ASN A 62 9.10 -10.01 -16.93
CA ASN A 62 8.40 -9.12 -17.86
C ASN A 62 6.94 -8.91 -17.45
N GLN A 63 6.26 -9.95 -16.96
CA GLN A 63 4.89 -9.83 -16.46
C GLN A 63 4.85 -8.97 -15.19
N LEU A 64 5.82 -9.13 -14.29
CA LEU A 64 5.91 -8.30 -13.08
C LEU A 64 6.17 -6.83 -13.40
N LYS A 65 6.96 -6.51 -14.42
CA LYS A 65 7.18 -5.12 -14.86
C LYS A 65 5.93 -4.45 -15.44
N GLU A 66 5.03 -5.23 -16.03
CA GLU A 66 3.75 -4.72 -16.52
C GLU A 66 2.73 -4.54 -15.38
N ILE A 67 2.85 -5.35 -14.32
CA ILE A 67 1.95 -5.35 -13.17
C ILE A 67 2.37 -4.30 -12.13
N LEU A 68 3.67 -4.26 -11.80
CA LEU A 68 4.28 -3.29 -10.92
C LEU A 68 4.82 -2.19 -11.82
N ASP A 69 4.10 -1.07 -11.92
CA ASP A 69 4.63 0.11 -12.57
C ASP A 69 5.82 0.64 -11.74
N LEU A 70 7.03 0.32 -12.19
CA LEU A 70 8.28 0.69 -11.52
C LEU A 70 8.91 1.94 -12.14
N GLU A 71 8.23 2.60 -13.08
CA GLU A 71 8.72 3.85 -13.66
C GLU A 71 8.62 4.98 -12.62
N ILE A 72 9.64 5.83 -12.58
CA ILE A 72 9.66 6.99 -11.68
C ILE A 72 9.25 8.21 -12.51
N PRO A 73 8.01 8.71 -12.38
CA PRO A 73 7.57 9.88 -13.12
C PRO A 73 8.24 11.16 -12.59
N ASP A 74 8.36 12.16 -13.47
CA ASP A 74 8.85 13.50 -13.09
C ASP A 74 7.87 14.23 -12.15
N GLU A 75 6.57 13.96 -12.30
CA GLU A 75 5.50 14.57 -11.52
C GLU A 75 5.01 13.65 -10.40
N PRO A 76 4.70 14.19 -9.21
CA PRO A 76 4.20 13.41 -8.09
C PRO A 76 2.80 12.86 -8.38
N LEU A 77 2.64 11.57 -8.09
CA LEU A 77 1.38 10.86 -8.13
C LEU A 77 0.54 11.14 -6.88
N ASN A 78 -0.75 10.83 -6.97
CA ASN A 78 -1.66 10.99 -5.85
C ASN A 78 -1.46 9.87 -4.80
N LEU A 79 -1.90 10.11 -3.57
CA LEU A 79 -1.78 9.15 -2.48
C LEU A 79 -2.52 7.83 -2.76
N ASP A 80 -3.62 7.84 -3.51
CA ASP A 80 -4.32 6.61 -3.91
C ASP A 80 -3.41 5.67 -4.72
N GLN A 81 -2.61 6.22 -5.62
CA GLN A 81 -1.71 5.41 -6.43
C GLN A 81 -0.66 4.75 -5.54
N LEU A 82 -0.10 5.49 -4.58
CA LEU A 82 0.84 4.93 -3.62
C LEU A 82 0.23 3.81 -2.76
N LEU A 83 -1.05 3.92 -2.37
CA LEU A 83 -1.75 2.85 -1.66
C LEU A 83 -1.95 1.60 -2.54
N VAL A 84 -2.26 1.78 -3.83
CA VAL A 84 -2.33 0.70 -4.82
C VAL A 84 -0.96 0.03 -4.96
N ASP A 85 0.11 0.81 -5.12
CA ASP A 85 1.47 0.31 -5.28
C ASP A 85 1.92 -0.51 -4.05
N CYS A 86 1.59 -0.04 -2.84
CA CYS A 86 1.83 -0.80 -1.60
C CYS A 86 1.11 -2.15 -1.64
N LYS A 87 -0.16 -2.18 -2.04
CA LYS A 87 -0.96 -3.40 -2.09
C LYS A 87 -0.43 -4.39 -3.12
N ASP A 88 -0.08 -3.93 -4.30
CA ASP A 88 0.44 -4.79 -5.36
C ASP A 88 1.84 -5.32 -5.02
N THR A 89 2.71 -4.48 -4.45
CA THR A 89 4.01 -4.91 -3.94
C THR A 89 3.87 -6.05 -2.92
N LEU A 90 2.95 -5.92 -1.96
CA LEU A 90 2.73 -6.95 -0.94
C LEU A 90 2.08 -8.22 -1.51
N LYS A 91 1.33 -8.12 -2.60
CA LYS A 91 0.66 -9.25 -3.25
C LYS A 91 1.64 -10.15 -4.01
N TYR A 92 2.63 -9.57 -4.68
CA TYR A 92 3.57 -10.30 -5.54
C TYR A 92 4.92 -10.59 -4.87
N GLN A 93 5.14 -10.14 -3.63
CA GLN A 93 6.32 -10.54 -2.86
C GLN A 93 6.29 -12.02 -2.43
N ILE A 94 7.46 -12.52 -2.03
CA ILE A 94 7.58 -13.84 -1.40
C ILE A 94 7.14 -13.74 0.07
N LYS A 95 6.23 -14.62 0.51
CA LYS A 95 5.82 -14.71 1.92
C LYS A 95 6.87 -15.44 2.75
N THR A 96 7.84 -14.71 3.29
CA THR A 96 8.96 -15.27 4.07
C THR A 96 8.60 -15.69 5.49
N GLY A 97 7.49 -15.20 6.05
CA GLY A 97 7.02 -15.52 7.40
C GLY A 97 6.08 -16.72 7.50
N MET A 98 5.66 -17.29 6.36
CA MET A 98 4.91 -18.54 6.37
C MET A 98 5.87 -19.68 6.66
N GLU A 99 5.58 -20.46 7.71
CA GLU A 99 6.38 -21.60 8.11
C GLU A 99 6.43 -22.60 6.94
N LEU A 100 7.53 -22.54 6.17
CA LEU A 100 7.81 -23.47 5.10
C LEU A 100 8.12 -24.81 5.77
N THR A 101 7.14 -25.71 5.84
CA THR A 101 7.43 -27.13 5.97
C THR A 101 8.10 -27.55 4.66
N ILE A 102 9.43 -27.44 4.61
CA ILE A 102 10.25 -27.99 3.54
C ILE A 102 10.26 -29.51 3.80
N ASN A 103 9.36 -30.24 3.12
CA ASN A 103 9.40 -31.71 3.03
C ASN A 103 10.25 -32.14 1.83
#